data_AF-A0A1I7K8W4-F1
#
_entry.id   AF-A0A1I7K8W4-F1
#
_cell.length_a   1.000
_cell.length_b   1.000
_cell.length_c   1.000
_cell.angle_alpha   90.00
_cell.angle_beta   90.00
_cell.angle_gamma   90.00
#
_symmetry.space_group_name_H-M   'P 1'
#
loop_
_entity.id
_entity.type
_entity.pdbx_description
1 polymer ?
#
loop_
_entity_poly.entity_id
_entity_poly.type
_entity_poly.pdbx_seq_one_letter_code
_entity_poly.pdbx_strand_id
1 'polypeptide(L)'
;MPENKVFMDTNVFTEIVDSIGTSASTCVLSDAVLNNVKTWDNTAVGKKMTKLLKDVLQSSKAYNAESAAVLPSAYIKMRDSMMNVDKEAASSIKVETSKR
;
A
#
# COMPACT_ATOMS: atom_id res chain seq x y z
N MET A 1 -17.94 8.90 -20.95
CA MET A 1 -17.31 8.45 -19.71
C MET A 1 -16.31 7.38 -20.10
N PRO A 2 -15.02 7.47 -19.70
CA PRO A 2 -14.09 6.37 -19.98
C PRO A 2 -14.69 5.13 -19.33
N GLU A 3 -14.86 4.12 -20.16
CA GLU A 3 -15.70 2.95 -19.94
C GLU A 3 -15.18 2.14 -18.75
N ASN A 4 -16.08 1.51 -17.98
CA ASN A 4 -15.77 0.66 -16.81
C ASN A 4 -14.98 -0.61 -17.20
N LYS A 5 -13.77 -0.42 -17.73
CA LYS A 5 -12.88 -1.47 -18.22
C LYS A 5 -11.56 -1.35 -17.48
N VAL A 6 -11.11 -2.46 -16.92
CA VAL A 6 -9.81 -2.57 -16.28
C VAL A 6 -9.00 -3.58 -17.08
N PHE A 7 -7.86 -3.15 -17.60
CA PHE A 7 -6.87 -4.02 -18.21
C PHE A 7 -5.71 -4.13 -17.23
N MET A 8 -5.43 -5.35 -16.78
CA MET A 8 -4.41 -5.61 -15.78
C MET A 8 -3.51 -6.75 -16.25
N ASP A 9 -2.22 -6.46 -16.38
CA ASP A 9 -1.20 -7.51 -16.35
C ASP A 9 -0.98 -7.89 -14.89
N THR A 10 -1.30 -9.13 -14.54
CA THR A 10 -1.25 -9.59 -13.15
C THR A 10 0.17 -9.64 -12.59
N ASN A 11 1.18 -9.87 -13.44
CA ASN A 11 2.58 -9.94 -12.99
C ASN A 11 3.09 -8.53 -12.70
N VAL A 12 2.91 -7.61 -13.66
CA VAL A 12 3.31 -6.20 -13.49
C VAL A 12 2.56 -5.57 -12.31
N PHE A 13 1.26 -5.86 -12.17
CA PHE A 13 0.49 -5.37 -11.03
C PHE A 13 1.02 -5.89 -9.70
N THR A 14 1.37 -7.17 -9.62
CA THR A 14 1.93 -7.76 -8.39
C THR A 14 3.28 -7.15 -8.05
N GLU A 15 4.16 -6.98 -9.02
CA GLU A 15 5.47 -6.32 -8.83
C GLU A 15 5.32 -4.89 -8.30
N ILE A 16 4.37 -4.12 -8.83
CA ILE A 16 4.07 -2.77 -8.33
C ILE A 16 3.59 -2.81 -6.88
N VAL A 17 2.65 -3.70 -6.56
CA VAL A 17 2.09 -3.84 -5.21
C VAL A 17 3.18 -4.25 -4.20
N ASP A 18 4.04 -5.19 -4.58
CA ASP A 18 5.16 -5.64 -3.74
C ASP A 18 6.20 -4.54 -3.56
N SER A 19 6.45 -3.74 -4.61
CA SER A 19 7.33 -2.57 -4.54
C SER A 19 6.80 -1.50 -3.58
N ILE A 20 5.49 -1.25 -3.59
CA ILE A 20 4.83 -0.35 -2.61
C ILE A 20 5.05 -0.87 -1.20
N GLY A 21 4.72 -2.15 -0.95
CA GLY A 21 4.86 -2.78 0.35
C GLY A 21 6.29 -2.71 0.89
N THR A 22 7.25 -3.09 0.05
CA THR A 22 8.68 -3.09 0.37
C THR A 22 9.16 -1.66 0.65
N SER A 23 8.90 -0.72 -0.25
CA SER A 23 9.33 0.68 -0.08
C SER A 23 8.76 1.29 1.20
N ALA A 24 7.48 1.07 1.47
CA ALA A 24 6.84 1.55 2.69
C ALA A 24 7.46 0.92 3.94
N SER A 25 7.72 -0.39 3.93
CA SER A 25 8.33 -1.11 5.07
C SER A 25 9.73 -0.62 5.44
N THR A 26 10.47 -0.04 4.49
CA THR A 26 11.79 0.57 4.75
C THR A 26 11.67 1.99 5.32
N CYS A 27 10.51 2.63 5.20
CA CYS A 27 10.26 3.98 5.70
C CYS A 27 9.85 3.95 7.19
N VAL A 28 10.79 3.60 8.06
CA VAL A 28 10.58 3.47 9.51
C VAL A 28 11.27 4.61 10.25
N LEU A 29 10.47 5.44 10.92
CA LEU A 29 10.98 6.37 11.92
C LEU A 29 10.91 5.74 13.31
N SER A 30 12.06 5.56 13.94
CA SER A 30 12.16 4.99 15.29
C SER A 30 11.65 5.95 16.35
N ASP A 31 11.01 5.43 17.40
CA ASP A 31 10.63 6.20 18.60
C ASP A 31 11.83 6.86 19.28
N ALA A 32 13.05 6.38 19.02
CA ALA A 32 14.29 6.93 19.55
C ALA A 32 14.52 8.42 19.19
N VAL A 33 13.85 8.93 18.14
CA VAL A 33 13.89 10.36 17.79
C VAL A 33 13.35 11.27 18.91
N LEU A 34 12.58 10.72 19.85
CA LEU A 34 12.06 11.46 21.00
C LEU A 34 12.92 11.33 22.26
N ASN A 35 13.99 10.54 22.26
CA ASN A 35 14.76 10.25 23.48
C ASN A 35 15.40 11.52 24.10
N ASN A 36 15.81 12.47 23.27
CA ASN A 36 16.53 13.67 23.68
C ASN A 36 15.69 14.96 23.63
N VAL A 37 14.38 14.87 23.39
CA VAL A 37 13.53 16.07 23.33
C VAL A 37 13.49 16.85 24.65
N LYS A 38 13.74 16.19 25.79
CA LYS A 38 13.78 16.84 27.10
C LYS A 38 14.91 17.86 27.26
N THR A 39 16.01 17.74 26.49
CA THR A 39 17.20 18.59 26.60
C THR A 39 16.93 20.07 26.26
N TRP A 40 15.86 20.34 25.51
CA TRP A 40 15.55 21.66 24.97
C TRP A 40 14.07 22.05 25.12
N ASP A 41 13.25 21.20 25.75
CA ASP A 41 11.80 21.38 25.90
C ASP A 41 11.42 22.54 26.85
N ASN A 42 12.39 23.07 27.60
CA ASN A 42 12.23 24.30 28.38
C ASN A 42 12.26 25.56 27.51
N THR A 43 12.70 25.45 26.25
CA THR A 43 12.72 26.57 25.29
C THR A 43 11.45 26.55 24.42
N ALA A 44 11.02 27.72 23.95
CA ALA A 44 9.90 27.82 23.02
C ALA A 44 10.16 27.05 21.71
N VAL A 45 11.42 27.06 21.23
CA VAL A 45 11.84 26.33 20.04
C VAL A 45 11.75 24.82 20.26
N GLY A 46 12.25 24.32 21.39
CA GLY A 46 12.20 22.90 21.72
C GLY A 46 10.77 22.37 21.82
N LYS A 47 9.87 23.08 22.50
CA LYS A 47 8.44 22.69 22.53
C LYS A 47 7.82 22.57 21.14
N LYS A 48 8.14 23.53 20.25
CA LYS A 48 7.64 23.50 18.86
C LYS A 48 8.22 22.33 18.08
N MET A 49 9.51 22.04 18.24
CA MET A 49 10.12 20.90 17.56
C MET A 49 9.65 19.56 18.12
N THR A 50 9.51 19.43 19.44
CA THR A 50 8.96 18.22 20.09
C THR A 50 7.59 17.88 19.51
N LYS A 51 6.73 18.89 19.31
CA LYS A 51 5.43 18.68 18.66
C LYS A 51 5.59 18.17 17.21
N LEU A 52 6.41 18.84 16.40
CA LEU A 52 6.64 18.45 15.00
C LEU A 52 7.21 17.03 14.90
N LEU A 53 8.16 16.66 15.76
CA LEU A 53 8.74 15.32 15.79
C LEU A 53 7.70 14.25 16.12
N LYS A 54 6.79 14.52 17.06
CA LYS A 54 5.68 13.62 17.37
C LYS A 54 4.72 13.47 16.19
N ASP A 55 4.34 14.57 15.56
CA ASP A 55 3.43 14.57 14.42
C ASP A 55 4.03 13.78 13.24
N VAL A 56 5.31 13.98 12.94
CA VAL A 56 6.04 13.24 11.89
C VAL A 56 6.16 11.75 12.24
N LEU A 57 6.47 11.42 13.49
CA LEU A 57 6.55 10.03 13.96
C LEU A 57 5.21 9.30 13.85
N GLN A 58 4.13 9.95 14.26
CA GLN A 58 2.78 9.40 14.10
C GLN A 58 2.42 9.22 12.62
N SER A 59 2.71 10.22 11.79
CA SER A 59 2.44 10.15 10.35
C SER A 59 3.26 9.03 9.68
N SER A 60 4.53 8.85 10.05
CA SER A 60 5.38 7.78 9.53
C SER A 60 4.84 6.40 9.91
N LYS A 61 4.43 6.20 11.17
CA LYS A 61 3.82 4.95 11.63
C LYS A 61 2.52 4.63 10.89
N ALA A 62 1.63 5.62 10.74
CA ALA A 62 0.38 5.44 10.01
C ALA A 62 0.65 5.11 8.53
N TYR A 63 1.52 5.88 7.87
CA TYR A 63 1.89 5.64 6.48
C TYR A 63 2.46 4.22 6.28
N ASN A 64 3.37 3.79 7.17
CA ASN A 64 3.96 2.46 7.11
C ASN A 64 2.89 1.37 7.31
N ALA A 65 2.03 1.46 8.33
CA ALA A 65 0.99 0.47 8.57
C ALA A 65 0.03 0.32 7.38
N GLU A 66 -0.42 1.44 6.81
CA GLU A 66 -1.34 1.44 5.68
C GLU A 66 -0.67 0.98 4.39
N SER A 67 0.51 1.52 4.07
CA SER A 67 1.14 1.30 2.76
C SER A 67 1.98 0.03 2.69
N ALA A 68 2.52 -0.45 3.83
CA ALA A 68 3.33 -1.67 3.84
C ALA A 68 2.48 -2.95 3.89
N ALA A 69 1.25 -2.87 4.42
CA ALA A 69 0.44 -4.06 4.69
C ALA A 69 -1.01 -3.94 4.20
N VAL A 70 -1.75 -2.91 4.63
CA VAL A 70 -3.20 -2.81 4.37
C VAL A 70 -3.47 -2.64 2.87
N LEU A 71 -2.82 -1.67 2.24
CA LEU A 71 -2.99 -1.36 0.84
C LEU A 71 -2.53 -2.50 -0.08
N PRO A 72 -1.33 -3.10 0.10
CA PRO A 72 -0.94 -4.28 -0.65
C PRO A 72 -1.91 -5.45 -0.53
N SER A 73 -2.40 -5.74 0.69
CA SER A 73 -3.38 -6.81 0.89
C SER A 73 -4.69 -6.55 0.16
N ALA A 74 -5.20 -5.31 0.19
CA ALA A 74 -6.41 -4.93 -0.53
C ALA A 74 -6.24 -5.07 -2.06
N TYR A 75 -5.10 -4.65 -2.60
CA TYR A 75 -4.81 -4.75 -4.03
C TYR A 75 -4.63 -6.20 -4.49
N ILE A 76 -3.96 -7.04 -3.70
CA ILE A 76 -3.86 -8.47 -4.00
C ILE A 76 -5.25 -9.11 -4.04
N LYS A 77 -6.13 -8.81 -3.07
CA LYS A 77 -7.52 -9.30 -3.07
C LYS A 77 -8.30 -8.85 -4.30
N MET A 78 -8.12 -7.60 -4.73
CA MET A 78 -8.75 -7.07 -5.94
C MET A 78 -8.27 -7.83 -7.19
N ARG A 79 -6.95 -8.01 -7.34
CA ARG A 79 -6.35 -8.80 -8.43
C ARG A 79 -6.92 -10.20 -8.47
N ASP A 80 -6.94 -10.89 -7.34
CA ASP A 80 -7.41 -12.28 -7.24
C ASP A 80 -8.90 -12.38 -7.59
N SER A 81 -9.70 -11.39 -7.19
CA SER A 81 -11.12 -11.32 -7.56
C SER A 81 -11.30 -11.16 -9.07
N MET A 82 -10.49 -10.31 -9.72
CA MET A 82 -10.53 -10.13 -11.17
C MET A 82 -10.12 -11.41 -11.91
N MET A 83 -9.06 -12.09 -11.46
CA MET A 83 -8.64 -13.38 -12.01
C MET A 83 -9.72 -14.45 -11.89
N ASN A 84 -10.43 -14.51 -10.75
CA ASN A 84 -11.51 -15.45 -10.56
C ASN A 84 -12.67 -15.19 -11.52
N VAL A 85 -13.08 -13.92 -11.70
CA VAL A 85 -14.13 -13.56 -12.66
C VAL A 85 -13.72 -13.93 -14.09
N ASP A 86 -12.48 -13.65 -14.48
CA ASP A 86 -11.98 -13.97 -15.82
C ASP A 86 -11.96 -15.49 -16.07
N LYS A 87 -11.54 -16.27 -15.06
CA LYS A 87 -11.55 -17.73 -15.11
C LYS A 87 -12.96 -18.31 -15.25
N GLU A 88 -13.92 -17.82 -14.47
CA GLU A 88 -15.33 -18.26 -14.54
C GLU A 88 -15.99 -17.83 -15.87
N ALA A 89 -15.66 -16.64 -16.38
CA ALA A 89 -16.12 -16.21 -17.69
C ALA A 89 -15.58 -17.13 -18.79
N ALA A 90 -14.27 -17.44 -18.77
CA ALA A 90 -13.64 -18.33 -19.73
C ALA A 90 -14.20 -19.76 -19.69
N SER A 91 -14.49 -20.31 -18.50
CA SER A 91 -15.06 -21.65 -18.34
C SER A 91 -16.53 -21.75 -18.77
N SER A 92 -17.27 -20.63 -18.71
CA SER A 92 -18.69 -20.58 -19.08
C SER A 92 -18.94 -20.61 -20.59
N ILE A 93 -17.93 -20.31 -21.40
CA ILE A 93 -18.04 -20.28 -22.87
C ILE A 93 -17.86 -21.71 -23.42
N LYS A 94 -18.96 -22.32 -23.85
CA LYS A 94 -18.90 -23.55 -24.66
C LYS A 94 -18.51 -23.20 -26.10
N VAL A 95 -17.25 -23.42 -26.44
CA VAL A 95 -16.78 -23.30 -27.83
C VAL A 95 -17.06 -24.60 -28.56
N GLU A 96 -17.94 -24.57 -29.56
CA GLU A 96 -18.08 -25.71 -30.46
C GLU A 96 -16.80 -25.86 -31.29
N THR A 97 -16.06 -26.92 -31.06
CA THR A 97 -14.89 -27.32 -31.85
C THR A 97 -15.26 -27.99 -33.18
N SER A 98 -16.55 -28.05 -33.53
CA SER A 98 -17.01 -28.63 -34.80
C SER A 98 -17.18 -27.54 -35.87
N LYS A 99 -16.12 -27.30 -36.66
CA LYS A 99 -16.22 -26.96 -38.09
C LYS A 99 -14.85 -26.96 -38.77
N ARG A 100 -14.73 -27.95 -39.68
CA ARG A 100 -13.72 -28.22 -40.73
C ARG A 100 -12.38 -28.81 -40.32
#